data_AF-A0A8T6P765-F1
#
_entry.id   AF-A0A8T6P765-F1
#
_cell.length_a   1.000
_cell.length_b   1.000
_cell.length_c   1.000
_cell.angle_alpha   90.00
_cell.angle_beta   90.00
_cell.angle_gamma   90.00
#
_symmetry.space_group_name_H-M   'P 1'
#
loop_
_entity.id
_entity.type
_entity.pdbx_description
1 polymer ?
#
loop_
_entity_poly.entity_id
_entity_poly.type
_entity_poly.pdbx_seq_one_letter_code
_entity_poly.pdbx_strand_id
1 'polypeptide(L)'
;DDQEPPAFDFRAEMRETRIVVDDMLLAGQIEDAEAYMEARRAIFVQNGYRVRKINQAYFAFYGAYADRPGAGGQDPVGPAVRQLRLQSDSLFDFVAAMRRITTLEELQDLLEAQP
;
A
#
# COMPACT_ATOMS: atom_id res chain seq x y z
N ASP A 1 -23.03 11.66 -27.92
CA ASP A 1 -21.66 11.13 -27.81
C ASP A 1 -21.63 10.01 -26.80
N ASP A 2 -21.81 8.80 -27.31
CA ASP A 2 -21.67 7.54 -26.59
C ASP A 2 -20.17 7.31 -26.34
N GLN A 3 -19.69 7.69 -25.16
CA GLN A 3 -18.36 7.27 -24.72
C GLN A 3 -18.46 5.80 -24.33
N GLU A 4 -18.01 4.92 -25.22
CA GLU A 4 -17.68 3.54 -24.88
C GLU A 4 -16.84 3.55 -23.59
N PRO A 5 -17.19 2.74 -22.57
CA PRO A 5 -16.42 2.69 -21.36
C PRO A 5 -14.96 2.31 -21.71
N PRO A 6 -13.97 2.88 -21.03
CA PRO A 6 -12.58 2.54 -21.29
C PRO A 6 -12.39 1.03 -21.12
N ALA A 7 -11.61 0.41 -22.01
CA ALA A 7 -11.31 -1.03 -21.95
C ALA A 7 -10.65 -1.45 -20.62
N PHE A 8 -10.13 -0.47 -19.87
CA PHE A 8 -9.58 -0.64 -18.53
C PHE A 8 -10.08 0.49 -17.63
N ASP A 9 -10.91 0.17 -16.62
CA ASP A 9 -11.38 1.13 -15.62
C ASP A 9 -10.43 1.11 -14.41
N PHE A 10 -9.53 2.09 -14.37
CA PHE A 10 -8.56 2.24 -13.27
C PHE A 10 -9.21 2.22 -11.88
N ARG A 11 -10.38 2.84 -11.70
CA ARG A 11 -11.02 2.93 -10.39
C ARG A 11 -11.58 1.57 -9.97
N ALA A 12 -12.24 0.88 -10.89
CA ALA A 12 -12.76 -0.47 -10.63
C ALA A 12 -11.62 -1.44 -10.30
N GLU A 13 -10.54 -1.41 -11.08
CA GLU A 13 -9.38 -2.28 -10.91
C GLU A 13 -8.63 -1.99 -9.59
N MET A 14 -8.51 -0.72 -9.19
CA MET A 14 -7.92 -0.34 -7.90
C MET A 14 -8.80 -0.76 -6.72
N ARG A 15 -10.13 -0.70 -6.87
CA ARG A 15 -11.08 -1.16 -5.86
C ARG A 15 -11.00 -2.67 -5.67
N GLU A 16 -10.99 -3.44 -6.74
CA GLU A 16 -10.79 -4.89 -6.69
C GLU A 16 -9.45 -5.23 -6.02
N THR A 17 -8.38 -4.54 -6.43
CA THR A 17 -7.05 -4.74 -5.84
C THR A 17 -7.10 -4.55 -4.32
N ARG A 18 -7.79 -3.51 -3.84
CA ARG A 18 -7.94 -3.24 -2.41
C ARG A 18 -8.66 -4.37 -1.67
N ILE A 19 -9.79 -4.83 -2.20
CA ILE A 19 -10.61 -5.86 -1.56
C ILE A 19 -9.80 -7.15 -1.39
N VAL A 20 -9.12 -7.58 -2.46
CA VAL A 20 -8.32 -8.81 -2.43
C VAL A 20 -7.14 -8.68 -1.48
N VAL A 21 -6.46 -7.52 -1.47
CA VAL A 21 -5.36 -7.25 -0.54
C VAL A 21 -5.85 -7.25 0.91
N ASP A 22 -6.95 -6.58 1.21
CA ASP A 22 -7.53 -6.53 2.55
C ASP A 22 -7.86 -7.96 3.04
N ASP A 23 -8.45 -8.81 2.19
CA ASP A 23 -8.77 -10.20 2.52
C ASP A 23 -7.50 -11.04 2.80
N MET A 24 -6.47 -10.92 1.96
CA MET A 24 -5.18 -11.61 2.16
C MET A 24 -4.50 -11.17 3.46
N LEU A 25 -4.50 -9.87 3.76
CA LEU A 25 -3.90 -9.33 4.97
C LEU A 25 -4.67 -9.75 6.22
N LEU A 26 -6.00 -9.80 6.17
CA LEU A 26 -6.84 -10.33 7.25
C LEU A 26 -6.54 -11.81 7.52
N ALA A 27 -6.17 -12.57 6.49
CA ALA A 27 -5.75 -13.96 6.60
C ALA A 27 -4.27 -14.13 7.01
N GLY A 28 -3.52 -13.04 7.23
CA GLY A 28 -2.09 -13.06 7.55
C GLY A 28 -1.17 -13.42 6.36
N GLN A 29 -1.68 -13.41 5.14
CA GLN A 29 -0.95 -13.76 3.91
C GLN A 29 -0.19 -12.55 3.36
N ILE A 30 0.83 -12.09 4.08
CA ILE A 30 1.55 -10.85 3.76
C ILE A 30 2.28 -10.96 2.41
N GLU A 31 3.06 -12.01 2.19
CA GLU A 31 3.82 -12.21 0.95
C GLU A 31 2.91 -12.31 -0.28
N ASP A 32 1.79 -13.04 -0.17
CA ASP A 32 0.81 -13.17 -1.24
C ASP A 32 0.18 -11.81 -1.59
N ALA A 33 -0.14 -11.00 -0.57
CA ALA A 33 -0.67 -9.66 -0.78
C ALA A 33 0.34 -8.75 -1.49
N GLU A 34 1.62 -8.80 -1.11
CA GLU A 34 2.68 -8.02 -1.76
C GLU A 34 2.89 -8.44 -3.22
N ALA A 35 2.94 -9.75 -3.49
CA ALA A 35 3.06 -10.30 -4.83
C ALA A 35 1.87 -9.92 -5.72
N TYR A 36 0.65 -10.00 -5.17
CA TYR A 36 -0.56 -9.60 -5.86
C TYR A 36 -0.55 -8.09 -6.19
N MET A 37 -0.16 -7.22 -5.26
CA MET A 37 -0.06 -5.78 -5.50
C MET A 37 0.95 -5.42 -6.62
N GLU A 38 2.10 -6.10 -6.68
CA GLU A 38 3.07 -5.87 -7.76
C GLU A 38 2.55 -6.39 -9.11
N ALA A 39 1.89 -7.56 -9.13
CA ALA A 39 1.25 -8.07 -10.35
C ALA A 39 0.21 -7.09 -10.90
N ARG A 40 -0.63 -6.52 -10.01
CA ARG A 40 -1.61 -5.50 -10.36
C ARG A 40 -0.93 -4.22 -10.86
N ARG A 41 0.14 -3.75 -10.20
CA ARG A 41 0.95 -2.61 -10.68
C ARG A 41 1.45 -2.80 -12.11
N ALA A 42 1.92 -4.00 -12.45
CA ALA A 42 2.37 -4.32 -13.81
C ALA A 42 1.22 -4.22 -14.83
N ILE A 43 0.00 -4.64 -14.47
CA ILE A 43 -1.20 -4.49 -15.31
C ILE A 43 -1.54 -3.02 -15.51
N PHE A 44 -1.50 -2.20 -14.46
CA PHE A 44 -1.74 -0.75 -14.57
C PHE A 44 -0.74 -0.09 -15.54
N VAL A 45 0.55 -0.43 -15.45
CA VAL A 45 1.57 0.12 -16.35
C VAL A 45 1.35 -0.31 -17.80
N GLN A 46 0.97 -1.56 -18.03
CA GLN A 46 0.62 -2.05 -19.37
C GLN A 46 -0.57 -1.30 -19.99
N ASN A 47 -1.52 -0.88 -19.14
CA ASN A 47 -2.67 -0.06 -19.55
C ASN A 47 -2.39 1.46 -19.56
N GLY A 48 -1.11 1.87 -19.49
CA GLY A 48 -0.68 3.26 -19.63
C GLY A 48 -0.67 4.08 -18.33
N TYR A 49 -1.00 3.48 -17.18
CA TYR A 49 -0.99 4.15 -15.88
C TYR A 49 0.38 4.05 -15.21
N ARG A 50 1.03 5.20 -15.00
CA ARG A 50 2.34 5.27 -14.33
C ARG A 50 2.20 5.13 -12.82
N VAL A 51 2.03 3.90 -12.34
CA VAL A 51 2.03 3.56 -10.92
C VAL A 51 3.41 3.04 -10.51
N ARG A 52 4.10 3.78 -9.63
CA ARG A 52 5.44 3.41 -9.14
C ARG A 52 5.40 2.19 -8.22
N LYS A 53 4.45 2.16 -7.29
CA LYS A 53 4.28 1.08 -6.30
C LYS A 53 2.84 1.08 -5.77
N ILE A 54 2.28 -0.10 -5.54
CA ILE A 54 1.04 -0.30 -4.79
C ILE A 54 1.44 -0.99 -3.48
N ASN A 55 1.04 -0.42 -2.35
CA ASN A 55 1.24 -0.97 -1.01
C ASN A 55 0.07 -0.51 -0.12
N GLN A 56 0.04 -0.95 1.14
CA GLN A 56 -1.02 -0.52 2.06
C GLN A 56 -1.10 1.00 2.25
N ALA A 57 0.05 1.67 2.35
CA ALA A 57 0.10 3.13 2.44
C ALA A 57 -0.53 3.81 1.22
N TYR A 58 -0.35 3.27 0.01
CA TYR A 58 -1.03 3.74 -1.18
C TYR A 58 -2.55 3.76 -0.97
N PHE A 59 -3.15 2.68 -0.47
CA PHE A 59 -4.59 2.63 -0.19
C PHE A 59 -5.03 3.58 0.93
N ALA A 60 -4.17 3.81 1.94
CA ALA A 60 -4.44 4.79 2.99
C ALA A 60 -4.50 6.23 2.45
N PHE A 61 -3.63 6.60 1.50
CA PHE A 61 -3.61 7.95 0.90
C PHE A 61 -4.65 8.14 -0.21
N TYR A 62 -4.96 7.10 -0.96
CA TYR A 62 -5.91 7.15 -2.08
C TYR A 62 -7.25 6.47 -1.75
N GLY A 63 -7.66 6.51 -0.48
CA GLY A 63 -8.77 5.73 0.09
C GLY A 63 -10.16 5.88 -0.55
N ALA A 64 -10.32 6.76 -1.53
CA ALA A 64 -11.55 6.99 -2.31
C ALA A 64 -11.90 5.86 -3.30
N TYR A 65 -11.10 4.79 -3.38
CA TYR A 65 -11.44 3.60 -4.17
C TYR A 65 -12.39 2.64 -3.44
N ALA A 66 -12.59 2.80 -2.14
CA ALA A 66 -13.65 2.11 -1.42
C ALA A 66 -14.91 2.98 -1.41
N ASP A 67 -16.07 2.41 -1.69
CA ASP A 67 -17.36 3.13 -1.77
C ASP A 67 -17.87 3.64 -0.39
N ARG A 68 -17.03 3.66 0.65
CA ARG A 68 -17.38 4.10 2.00
C ARG A 68 -16.27 4.95 2.65
N PRO A 69 -16.62 6.08 3.29
CA PRO A 69 -15.70 6.82 4.14
C PRO A 69 -15.23 5.92 5.29
N GLY A 70 -13.92 5.89 5.57
CA GLY A 70 -13.36 5.14 6.69
C GLY A 70 -13.00 3.67 6.41
N ALA A 71 -13.13 3.19 5.17
CA ALA A 71 -12.76 1.82 4.79
C ALA A 71 -11.24 1.56 4.76
N GLY A 72 -10.42 2.37 5.42
CA GLY A 72 -9.00 2.03 5.66
C GLY A 72 -8.99 0.66 6.30
N GLY A 73 -8.41 -0.34 5.63
CA GLY A 73 -8.26 -1.68 6.20
C GLY A 73 -7.51 -1.61 7.53
N GLN A 74 -7.27 -2.77 8.16
CA GLN A 74 -6.39 -2.84 9.32
C GLN A 74 -4.96 -2.57 8.86
N ASP A 75 -4.60 -1.30 8.62
CA ASP A 75 -3.31 -0.86 8.11
C ASP A 75 -2.26 -1.01 9.23
N PRO A 76 -1.39 -2.04 9.19
CA PRO A 76 -0.34 -2.22 10.17
C PRO A 76 0.83 -1.26 9.93
N VAL A 77 0.91 -0.64 8.73
CA VAL A 77 1.97 0.31 8.37
C VAL A 77 1.79 1.61 9.15
N GLY A 78 0.57 2.12 9.26
CA GLY A 78 0.28 3.36 9.99
C GLY A 78 0.82 3.38 11.44
N PRO A 79 0.46 2.40 12.29
CA PRO A 79 1.04 2.25 13.64
C PRO A 79 2.55 2.06 13.64
N ALA A 80 3.10 1.21 12.76
CA ALA A 80 4.54 0.94 12.69
C ALA A 80 5.35 2.18 12.32
N VAL A 81 4.88 2.97 11.34
CA VAL A 81 5.51 4.25 10.95
C VAL A 81 5.47 5.26 12.09
N ARG A 82 4.37 5.31 12.86
CA ARG A 82 4.29 6.18 14.04
C ARG A 82 5.27 5.74 15.13
N GLN A 83 5.41 4.45 15.36
CA GLN A 83 6.38 3.91 16.31
C GLN A 83 7.81 4.25 15.89
N LEU A 84 8.17 4.02 14.62
CA LEU A 84 9.48 4.38 14.09
C LEU A 84 9.76 5.88 14.24
N ARG A 85 8.75 6.72 13.99
CA ARG A 85 8.86 8.17 14.21
C ARG A 85 9.12 8.54 15.67
N LEU A 86 8.53 7.83 16.62
CA LEU A 86 8.73 8.06 18.06
C LEU A 86 10.11 7.61 18.53
N GLN A 87 10.67 6.55 17.93
CA GLN A 87 11.99 6.02 18.25
C GLN A 87 13.15 6.78 17.58
N SER A 88 12.86 7.63 16.58
CA SER A 88 13.89 8.38 15.87
C SER A 88 14.34 9.62 16.66
N ASP A 89 15.66 9.79 16.83
CA ASP A 89 16.29 10.94 17.51
C ASP A 89 15.94 12.29 16.87
N SER A 90 15.74 12.29 15.55
CA SER A 90 15.34 13.49 14.81
C SER A 90 14.42 13.17 13.64
N LEU A 91 13.79 14.22 13.10
CA LEU A 91 13.02 14.10 11.85
C LEU A 91 13.91 13.68 10.66
N PHE A 92 15.17 14.12 10.66
CA PHE A 92 16.11 13.75 9.60
C PHE A 92 16.40 12.25 9.63
N ASP A 93 16.68 11.69 10.81
CA ASP A 93 16.98 10.27 10.98
C ASP A 93 15.78 9.40 10.62
N PHE A 94 14.58 9.83 11.02
CA PHE A 94 13.33 9.18 10.62
C PHE A 94 13.18 9.11 9.10
N VAL A 95 13.34 10.24 8.39
CA VAL A 95 13.19 10.29 6.93
C VAL A 95 14.29 9.50 6.24
N ALA A 96 15.53 9.54 6.74
CA ALA A 96 16.66 8.78 6.21
C ALA A 96 16.46 7.27 6.35
N ALA A 97 15.89 6.81 7.47
CA ALA A 97 15.52 5.41 7.67
C ALA A 97 14.36 5.00 6.74
N MET A 98 13.25 5.74 6.76
CA MET A 98 12.07 5.46 5.94
C MET A 98 12.36 5.40 4.44
N ARG A 99 13.32 6.18 3.94
CA ARG A 99 13.68 6.20 2.51
C ARG A 99 14.23 4.87 1.99
N ARG A 100 14.79 4.03 2.87
CA ARG A 100 15.35 2.72 2.50
C ARG A 100 14.33 1.58 2.59
N ILE A 101 13.21 1.82 3.24
CA ILE A 101 12.18 0.82 3.49
C ILE A 101 11.24 0.78 2.28
N THR A 102 11.05 -0.41 1.77
CA THR A 102 10.21 -0.73 0.63
C THR A 102 9.17 -1.79 0.98
N THR A 103 9.46 -2.75 1.85
CA THR A 103 8.51 -3.79 2.28
C THR A 103 8.03 -3.56 3.72
N LEU A 104 6.95 -4.24 4.12
CA LEU A 104 6.51 -4.24 5.53
C LEU A 104 7.53 -4.95 6.43
N GLU A 105 8.13 -6.04 5.95
CA GLU A 105 9.17 -6.78 6.67
C GLU A 105 10.37 -5.90 6.99
N GLU A 106 10.88 -5.12 6.02
CA GLU A 106 11.97 -4.16 6.26
C GLU A 106 11.62 -3.10 7.32
N LEU A 107 10.34 -2.74 7.45
CA LEU A 107 9.88 -1.84 8.51
C LEU A 107 9.85 -2.55 9.87
N GLN A 108 9.41 -3.81 9.91
CA GLN A 108 9.33 -4.61 11.12
C GLN A 108 10.74 -4.96 11.65
N ASP A 109 11.64 -5.44 10.79
CA ASP A 109 13.03 -5.73 11.12
C ASP A 109 13.73 -4.51 11.73
N LEU A 110 13.47 -3.33 11.18
CA LEU A 110 14.07 -2.09 11.67
C LEU A 110 13.49 -1.62 13.01
N LEU A 111 12.25 -2.02 13.34
CA LEU A 111 11.66 -1.82 14.65
C LEU A 111 12.17 -2.83 15.69
N GLU A 112 12.46 -4.07 15.27
CA GLU A 112 13.00 -5.13 16.14
C GLU A 112 14.51 -5.00 16.40
N ALA A 113 15.27 -4.46 15.44
CA ALA A 113 16.72 -4.27 15.55
C ALA A 113 17.13 -3.07 16.42
N GLN A 114 16.17 -2.24 16.87
CA GLN A 114 16.44 -1.15 17.80
C GLN A 114 16.21 -1.60 19.27
N PRO A 115 17.16 -1.35 20.18
CA PRO A 115 17.10 -1.80 21.57
C PRO A 115 15.99 -1.13 22.40
#